data_AF-A0A2K1L847-F1
#
_entry.id   AF-A0A2K1L847-F1
#
_cell.length_a   1.000
_cell.length_b   1.000
_cell.length_c   1.000
_cell.angle_alpha   90.00
_cell.angle_beta   90.00
_cell.angle_gamma   90.00
#
_symmetry.space_group_name_H-M   'P 1'
#
loop_
_entity.id
_entity.type
_entity.pdbx_description
1 polymer ?
#
loop_
_entity_poly.entity_id
_entity_poly.type
_entity_poly.pdbx_seq_one_letter_code
_entity_poly.pdbx_strand_id
1 'polypeptide(L)'
;MVRSVGKPRLLGRYIVANWGPPNPERQEVVLSAILSTEILSLRPFAPRQPSHTDKCFSTADLVVIGFCSCDKFVEFFFIDTTPFVDKYWSKEEHRKFDWRGIGGRQEYLDSQLETLNSKLESSVATWKIVVGHHTISSLGRHGDTHELVRQVLPILEKHSVDLYINGHDHCLEHIKRQDSSVHFITSGAGSKSFQGIHEATPEDGLQFAMDGQGFISVSMAVHELRVDFHDALGHNLHKLQLTK
;
A
#
# COMPACT_ATOMS: atom_id res chain seq x y z
N MET A 1 27.38 -9.27 -28.02
CA MET A 1 26.20 -8.58 -28.59
C MET A 1 25.21 -8.36 -27.45
N VAL A 2 25.33 -7.23 -26.75
CA VAL A 2 24.51 -6.90 -25.56
C VAL A 2 23.17 -6.34 -26.07
N ARG A 3 22.06 -7.03 -25.79
CA ARG A 3 20.72 -6.51 -26.07
C ARG A 3 20.31 -5.56 -24.95
N SER A 4 19.95 -4.34 -25.36
CA SER A 4 19.43 -3.24 -24.54
C SER A 4 18.26 -3.68 -23.66
N VAL A 5 18.47 -3.66 -22.34
CA VAL A 5 17.40 -3.69 -21.34
C VAL A 5 16.65 -2.36 -21.44
N GLY A 6 15.34 -2.42 -21.69
CA GLY A 6 14.49 -1.24 -21.85
C GLY A 6 14.58 -0.34 -20.63
N LYS A 7 14.73 0.97 -20.85
CA LYS A 7 14.75 1.98 -19.78
C LYS A 7 13.45 1.89 -18.96
N PRO A 8 13.52 1.85 -17.62
CA PRO A 8 12.34 1.98 -16.78
C PRO A 8 11.70 3.35 -17.04
N ARG A 9 10.42 3.37 -17.42
CA ARG A 9 9.62 4.60 -17.43
C ARG A 9 9.03 4.76 -16.03
N LEU A 10 9.36 5.87 -15.39
CA LEU A 10 8.75 6.32 -14.14
C LEU A 10 7.27 6.66 -14.40
N LEU A 11 6.38 5.69 -14.17
CA LEU A 11 5.02 5.95 -13.72
C LEU A 11 5.06 6.09 -12.18
N GLY A 12 4.09 6.81 -11.60
CA GLY A 12 4.06 7.20 -10.17
C GLY A 12 4.58 6.12 -9.22
N ARG A 13 5.38 6.53 -8.23
CA ARG A 13 6.32 5.75 -7.40
C ARG A 13 5.71 4.49 -6.71
N TYR A 14 5.41 3.47 -7.50
CA TYR A 14 5.26 2.08 -7.09
C TYR A 14 6.26 1.30 -7.91
N ILE A 15 7.25 0.68 -7.27
CA ILE A 15 8.17 -0.21 -7.97
C ILE A 15 7.59 -1.62 -7.88
N VAL A 16 6.78 -1.99 -8.87
CA VAL A 16 6.47 -3.40 -9.14
C VAL A 16 7.63 -3.94 -9.98
N ALA A 17 8.57 -4.63 -9.35
CA ALA A 17 9.66 -5.30 -10.06
C ALA A 17 9.41 -6.81 -10.08
N ASN A 18 9.15 -7.36 -11.27
CA ASN A 18 9.23 -8.80 -11.48
C ASN A 18 10.72 -9.21 -11.52
N TRP A 19 11.11 -10.11 -10.63
CA TRP A 19 12.41 -10.78 -10.67
C TRP A 19 12.22 -12.21 -11.15
N GLY A 20 12.92 -12.60 -12.23
CA GLY A 20 12.91 -13.96 -12.76
C GLY A 20 12.18 -14.13 -14.10
N PRO A 21 12.40 -15.26 -14.80
CA PRO A 21 11.67 -15.58 -16.02
C PRO A 21 10.17 -15.69 -15.71
N PRO A 22 9.26 -15.23 -16.60
CA PRO A 22 7.83 -15.34 -16.39
C PRO A 22 7.43 -16.81 -16.20
N ASN A 23 7.02 -17.16 -14.98
CA ASN A 23 6.39 -18.44 -14.68
C ASN A 23 4.86 -18.21 -14.61
N PRO A 24 4.06 -18.82 -15.50
CA PRO A 24 2.60 -18.67 -15.45
C PRO A 24 1.99 -19.19 -14.15
N GLU A 25 2.66 -20.08 -13.42
CA GLU A 25 2.19 -20.67 -12.15
C GLU A 25 2.63 -19.88 -10.91
N ARG A 26 3.59 -18.95 -11.04
CA ARG A 26 4.17 -18.25 -9.90
C ARG A 26 4.52 -16.81 -10.26
N GLN A 27 3.92 -15.86 -9.54
CA GLN A 27 4.20 -14.43 -9.65
C GLN A 27 4.93 -13.98 -8.38
N GLU A 28 6.07 -13.30 -8.53
CA GLU A 28 6.77 -12.65 -7.43
C GLU A 28 6.70 -11.14 -7.62
N VAL A 29 6.17 -10.44 -6.61
CA VAL A 29 6.02 -8.99 -6.59
C VAL A 29 6.76 -8.45 -5.37
N VAL A 30 7.81 -7.68 -5.59
CA VAL A 30 8.43 -6.90 -4.51
C VAL A 30 7.69 -5.58 -4.40
N LEU A 31 7.03 -5.33 -3.26
CA LEU A 31 6.42 -4.05 -2.96
C LEU A 31 7.38 -3.23 -2.09
N SER A 32 8.34 -2.59 -2.78
CA SER A 32 9.24 -1.62 -2.16
C SER A 32 8.67 -0.22 -2.34
N ALA A 33 8.43 0.46 -1.22
CA ALA A 33 7.98 1.84 -1.08
C ALA A 33 6.50 2.10 -1.38
N ILE A 34 5.63 1.82 -0.40
CA ILE A 34 4.40 2.58 -0.26
C ILE A 34 4.77 3.93 0.39
N LEU A 35 5.30 4.81 -0.46
CA LEU A 35 5.56 6.24 -0.29
C LEU A 35 5.63 6.77 1.16
N SER A 36 6.84 6.82 1.73
CA SER A 36 7.15 7.89 2.70
C SER A 36 7.27 9.19 1.91
N THR A 37 6.38 10.15 2.16
CA THR A 37 6.31 11.45 1.46
C THR A 37 7.48 12.38 1.77
N GLU A 38 8.51 11.96 2.51
CA GLU A 38 9.63 12.82 2.94
C GLU A 38 11.01 12.39 2.42
N ILE A 39 11.17 12.19 1.10
CA ILE A 39 12.51 12.15 0.47
C ILE A 39 12.68 13.36 -0.44
N LEU A 40 12.94 14.52 0.18
CA LEU A 40 13.63 15.66 -0.44
C LEU A 40 14.42 16.43 0.63
N SER A 41 15.55 15.87 1.07
CA SER A 41 16.64 16.68 1.64
C SER A 41 17.93 15.87 1.73
N LEU A 42 18.61 15.65 0.60
CA LEU A 42 20.06 15.43 0.57
C LEU A 42 20.62 15.90 -0.78
N ARG A 43 21.06 17.18 -0.86
CA ARG A 43 22.37 17.66 -1.38
C ARG A 43 22.37 19.19 -1.68
N PRO A 44 23.55 19.85 -1.69
CA PRO A 44 23.73 21.21 -1.18
C PRO A 44 23.81 22.33 -2.25
N PHE A 45 23.68 23.57 -1.75
CA PHE A 45 24.17 24.86 -2.30
C PHE A 45 23.62 25.37 -3.66
N ALA A 46 22.60 26.25 -3.60
CA ALA A 46 22.51 27.59 -4.23
C ALA A 46 21.03 28.08 -4.29
N PRO A 47 20.75 29.40 -4.25
CA PRO A 47 19.49 29.92 -3.73
C PRO A 47 18.42 30.10 -4.82
N ARG A 48 17.29 29.41 -4.68
CA ARG A 48 15.99 29.89 -5.16
C ARG A 48 14.91 29.47 -4.16
N GLN A 49 14.04 30.42 -3.85
CA GLN A 49 12.95 30.36 -2.87
C GLN A 49 12.11 29.06 -2.99
N PRO A 50 11.82 28.34 -1.89
CA PRO A 50 10.98 27.16 -1.94
C PRO A 50 9.49 27.54 -1.78
N SER A 51 8.70 27.35 -2.83
CA SER A 51 7.26 27.14 -2.67
C SER A 51 7.03 25.68 -2.30
N HIS A 52 6.80 25.41 -1.02
CA HIS A 52 6.38 24.10 -0.53
C HIS A 52 4.94 23.83 -0.98
N THR A 53 4.79 23.06 -2.05
CA THR A 53 3.51 22.47 -2.45
C THR A 53 3.75 21.02 -2.78
N ASP A 54 3.27 20.12 -1.93
CA ASP A 54 3.23 18.69 -2.24
C ASP A 54 2.15 18.48 -3.30
N LYS A 55 2.59 18.06 -4.49
CA LYS A 55 1.69 17.80 -5.62
C LYS A 55 0.84 16.57 -5.30
N CYS A 56 -0.48 16.74 -5.29
CA CYS A 56 -1.41 15.63 -5.36
C CYS A 56 -1.28 15.02 -6.76
N PHE A 57 -0.77 13.80 -6.86
CA PHE A 57 -0.74 13.06 -8.11
C PHE A 57 -2.04 12.25 -8.20
N SER A 58 -2.96 12.71 -9.04
CA SER A 58 -3.99 11.84 -9.60
C SER A 58 -3.30 10.81 -10.49
N THR A 59 -3.37 9.54 -10.12
CA THR A 59 -3.10 8.43 -11.04
C THR A 59 -4.31 7.50 -11.05
N ALA A 60 -5.35 7.92 -11.77
CA ALA A 60 -6.22 6.98 -12.42
C ALA A 60 -5.50 6.49 -13.69
N ASP A 61 -4.65 5.47 -13.55
CA ASP A 61 -4.20 4.65 -14.67
C ASP A 61 -3.95 3.23 -14.17
N LEU A 62 -4.98 2.40 -14.37
CA LEU A 62 -5.01 0.97 -14.13
C LEU A 62 -4.10 0.29 -15.15
N VAL A 63 -2.89 -0.11 -14.75
CA VAL A 63 -2.01 -0.95 -15.60
C VAL A 63 -2.11 -2.39 -15.12
N VAL A 64 -3.04 -3.14 -15.73
CA VAL A 64 -3.06 -4.61 -15.64
C VAL A 64 -2.00 -5.15 -16.60
N ILE A 65 -0.85 -5.58 -16.08
CA ILE A 65 0.11 -6.38 -16.87
C ILE A 65 -0.40 -7.83 -16.85
N GLY A 66 -1.28 -8.17 -17.80
CA GLY A 66 -1.74 -9.55 -18.00
C GLY A 66 -1.00 -10.19 -19.18
N PHE A 67 -0.22 -11.25 -18.91
CA PHE A 67 0.28 -12.15 -19.95
C PHE A 67 -0.55 -13.45 -19.97
N CYS A 68 -1.17 -13.70 -21.12
CA CYS A 68 -1.58 -15.00 -21.69
C CYS A 68 -2.48 -15.93 -20.85
N SER A 69 -3.77 -16.02 -21.23
CA SER A 69 -4.74 -17.12 -21.03
C SER A 69 -4.44 -18.17 -19.94
N CYS A 70 -4.32 -17.73 -18.70
CA CYS A 70 -4.35 -18.53 -17.48
C CYS A 70 -5.33 -17.81 -16.56
N ASP A 71 -6.23 -18.53 -15.89
CA ASP A 71 -7.25 -17.91 -15.04
C ASP A 71 -6.62 -16.89 -14.09
N LYS A 72 -7.15 -15.67 -14.07
CA LYS A 72 -6.61 -14.58 -13.24
C LYS A 72 -6.75 -14.97 -11.76
N PHE A 73 -5.71 -15.55 -11.17
CA PHE A 73 -5.75 -16.03 -9.79
C PHE A 73 -5.47 -14.93 -8.76
N VAL A 74 -5.05 -13.74 -9.20
CA VAL A 74 -4.81 -12.57 -8.35
C VAL A 74 -5.31 -11.28 -9.01
N GLU A 75 -5.93 -10.42 -8.20
CA GLU A 75 -6.25 -9.04 -8.57
C GLU A 75 -5.82 -8.05 -7.48
N PHE A 76 -5.21 -6.94 -7.93
CA PHE A 76 -4.81 -5.81 -7.09
C PHE A 76 -5.75 -4.63 -7.31
N PHE A 77 -6.24 -4.03 -6.23
CA PHE A 77 -7.09 -2.84 -6.25
C PHE A 77 -6.37 -1.70 -5.54
N PHE A 78 -6.01 -0.67 -6.30
CA PHE A 78 -5.34 0.51 -5.76
C PHE A 78 -6.38 1.58 -5.44
N ILE A 79 -6.33 2.12 -4.21
CA ILE A 79 -7.22 3.19 -3.76
C ILE A 79 -6.41 4.41 -3.33
N ASP A 80 -6.92 5.60 -3.65
CA ASP A 80 -6.34 6.84 -3.15
C ASP A 80 -6.95 7.16 -1.80
N THR A 81 -6.20 6.91 -0.73
CA THR A 81 -6.69 7.14 0.63
C THR A 81 -6.51 8.58 1.10
N THR A 82 -5.87 9.46 0.32
CA THR A 82 -5.56 10.84 0.74
C THR A 82 -6.81 11.69 0.93
N PRO A 83 -7.79 11.68 0.00
CA PRO A 83 -9.01 12.47 0.15
C PRO A 83 -9.91 12.02 1.31
N PHE A 84 -9.73 10.80 1.83
CA PHE A 84 -10.52 10.27 2.94
C PHE A 84 -10.20 10.95 4.27
N VAL A 85 -8.97 11.41 4.48
CA VAL A 85 -8.52 11.96 5.76
C VAL A 85 -9.09 13.36 5.97
N ASP A 86 -10.06 13.53 6.89
CA ASP A 86 -10.76 14.79 7.13
C ASP A 86 -9.80 15.92 7.52
N LYS A 87 -8.79 15.58 8.33
CA LYS A 87 -7.77 16.51 8.79
C LYS A 87 -7.06 17.24 7.64
N TYR A 88 -6.85 16.59 6.49
CA TYR A 88 -6.14 17.21 5.35
C TYR A 88 -6.94 18.31 4.64
N TRP A 89 -8.26 18.34 4.87
CA TRP A 89 -9.15 19.39 4.36
C TRP A 89 -9.32 20.56 5.34
N SER A 90 -8.80 20.43 6.57
CA SER A 90 -8.88 21.48 7.57
C SER A 90 -8.04 22.70 7.18
N LYS A 91 -8.57 23.89 7.44
CA LYS A 91 -7.84 25.15 7.26
C LYS A 91 -6.66 25.27 8.22
N GLU A 92 -6.77 24.64 9.38
CA GLU A 92 -5.80 24.63 10.47
C GLU A 92 -4.63 23.68 10.21
N GLU A 93 -4.75 22.80 9.20
CA GLU A 93 -3.67 21.91 8.81
C GLU A 93 -2.51 22.70 8.23
N HIS A 94 -1.31 22.45 8.78
CA HIS A 94 -0.08 23.11 8.36
C HIS A 94 0.37 22.64 6.98
N ARG A 95 0.11 21.38 6.63
CA ARG A 95 0.36 20.84 5.28
C ARG A 95 -0.77 21.23 4.33
N LYS A 96 -0.42 21.92 3.25
CA LYS A 96 -1.38 22.30 2.21
C LYS A 96 -1.34 21.27 1.08
N PHE A 97 -2.46 20.58 0.91
CA PHE A 97 -2.68 19.61 -0.16
C PHE A 97 -3.27 20.31 -1.39
N ASP A 98 -2.82 19.88 -2.56
CA ASP A 98 -3.31 20.39 -3.84
C ASP A 98 -4.54 19.61 -4.33
N TRP A 99 -5.73 20.10 -4.04
CA TRP A 99 -6.98 19.43 -4.41
C TRP A 99 -7.43 19.69 -5.86
N ARG A 100 -6.63 20.41 -6.67
CA ARG A 100 -6.95 20.73 -8.07
C ARG A 100 -6.92 19.45 -8.93
N GLY A 101 -8.05 18.75 -8.98
CA GLY A 101 -8.20 17.49 -9.71
C GLY A 101 -9.22 16.55 -9.07
N ILE A 102 -9.64 16.82 -7.84
CA ILE A 102 -10.52 15.94 -7.05
C ILE A 102 -12.00 16.36 -7.14
N GLY A 103 -12.34 17.37 -7.95
CA GLY A 103 -13.73 17.83 -8.12
C GLY A 103 -14.38 18.16 -6.78
N GLY A 104 -15.60 17.67 -6.56
CA GLY A 104 -16.22 17.67 -5.23
C GLY A 104 -15.72 16.48 -4.41
N ARG A 105 -15.27 16.75 -3.17
CA ARG A 105 -14.69 15.72 -2.29
C ARG A 105 -15.62 14.54 -2.10
N GLN A 106 -16.89 14.81 -1.77
CA GLN A 106 -17.83 13.73 -1.44
C GLN A 106 -18.12 12.88 -2.68
N GLU A 107 -18.34 13.51 -3.84
CA GLU A 107 -18.57 12.81 -5.10
C GLU A 107 -17.37 11.95 -5.50
N TYR A 108 -16.15 12.43 -5.23
CA TYR A 108 -14.92 11.66 -5.46
C TYR A 108 -14.83 10.44 -4.54
N LEU A 109 -15.09 10.61 -3.24
CA LEU A 109 -15.08 9.51 -2.27
C LEU A 109 -16.13 8.46 -2.62
N ASP A 110 -17.36 8.89 -2.91
CA ASP A 110 -18.48 8.02 -3.28
C ASP A 110 -18.13 7.24 -4.56
N SER A 111 -17.55 7.91 -5.57
CA SER A 111 -17.12 7.27 -6.81
C SER A 111 -16.03 6.22 -6.59
N GLN A 112 -15.04 6.49 -5.71
CA GLN A 112 -14.01 5.51 -5.38
C GLN A 112 -14.58 4.31 -4.62
N LEU A 113 -15.44 4.53 -3.63
CA LEU A 113 -16.07 3.46 -2.84
C LEU A 113 -16.95 2.58 -3.71
N GLU A 114 -17.78 3.17 -4.58
CA GLU A 114 -18.62 2.44 -5.51
C GLU A 114 -17.78 1.64 -6.51
N THR A 115 -16.73 2.25 -7.07
CA THR A 115 -15.82 1.57 -7.99
C THR A 115 -15.12 0.40 -7.31
N LEU A 116 -14.60 0.58 -6.09
CA LEU A 116 -13.95 -0.49 -5.33
C LEU A 116 -14.93 -1.64 -5.06
N ASN A 117 -16.12 -1.33 -4.53
CA ASN A 117 -17.14 -2.32 -4.21
C ASN A 117 -17.58 -3.10 -5.47
N SER A 118 -17.89 -2.40 -6.57
CA SER A 118 -18.29 -3.01 -7.83
C SER A 118 -17.18 -3.88 -8.43
N LYS A 119 -15.92 -3.45 -8.35
CA LYS A 119 -14.78 -4.23 -8.89
C LYS A 119 -14.51 -5.48 -8.06
N LEU A 120 -14.57 -5.38 -6.74
CA LEU A 120 -14.42 -6.53 -5.83
C LEU A 120 -15.56 -7.54 -6.01
N GLU A 121 -16.81 -7.09 -6.14
CA GLU A 121 -17.97 -7.94 -6.40
C GLU A 121 -17.81 -8.73 -7.71
N SER A 122 -17.30 -8.08 -8.76
CA SER A 122 -17.08 -8.72 -10.07
C SER A 122 -15.86 -9.66 -10.14
N SER A 123 -15.01 -9.65 -9.11
CA SER A 123 -13.72 -10.33 -9.12
C SER A 123 -13.85 -11.80 -8.78
N VAL A 124 -13.48 -12.65 -9.73
CA VAL A 124 -13.38 -14.11 -9.58
C VAL A 124 -11.99 -14.59 -9.18
N ALA A 125 -11.07 -13.67 -8.87
CA ALA A 125 -9.71 -14.00 -8.51
C ALA A 125 -9.64 -14.75 -7.17
N THR A 126 -8.75 -15.74 -7.11
CA THR A 126 -8.45 -16.49 -5.89
C THR A 126 -7.94 -15.56 -4.79
N TRP A 127 -7.04 -14.64 -5.13
CA TRP A 127 -6.46 -13.66 -4.21
C TRP A 127 -6.90 -12.24 -4.56
N LYS A 128 -7.44 -11.53 -3.57
CA LYS A 128 -7.83 -10.11 -3.70
C LYS A 128 -6.98 -9.26 -2.76
N ILE A 129 -6.20 -8.35 -3.31
CA ILE A 129 -5.27 -7.50 -2.56
C ILE A 129 -5.65 -6.04 -2.77
N VAL A 130 -5.92 -5.31 -1.71
CA VAL A 130 -6.17 -3.86 -1.78
C VAL A 130 -4.93 -3.11 -1.28
N VAL A 131 -4.53 -2.09 -2.03
CA VAL A 131 -3.36 -1.26 -1.73
C VAL A 131 -3.79 0.19 -1.56
N GLY A 132 -3.44 0.79 -0.43
CA GLY A 132 -3.67 2.21 -0.13
C GLY A 132 -2.44 2.84 0.51
N HIS A 133 -2.43 4.17 0.71
CA HIS A 133 -1.30 4.81 1.38
C HIS A 133 -1.42 4.71 2.92
N HIS A 134 -2.60 5.02 3.43
CA HIS A 134 -2.90 5.20 4.86
C HIS A 134 -3.28 3.89 5.53
N THR A 135 -3.18 3.86 6.85
CA THR A 135 -3.41 2.70 7.73
C THR A 135 -4.90 2.49 8.00
N ILE A 136 -5.37 1.24 7.90
CA ILE A 136 -6.66 0.81 8.47
C ILE A 136 -6.47 0.23 9.87
N SER A 137 -5.39 -0.52 10.06
CA SER A 137 -4.97 -1.07 11.36
C SER A 137 -3.47 -0.87 11.50
N SER A 138 -3.02 -0.14 12.52
CA SER A 138 -1.60 0.09 12.80
C SER A 138 -1.35 0.47 14.25
N LEU A 139 -0.21 0.05 14.77
CA LEU A 139 0.33 0.49 16.06
C LEU A 139 1.49 1.48 15.86
N GLY A 140 1.75 1.91 14.63
CA GLY A 140 2.69 2.97 14.33
C GLY A 140 2.24 4.32 14.89
N ARG A 141 3.08 5.33 14.69
CA ARG A 141 2.86 6.69 15.19
C ARG A 141 1.52 7.30 14.77
N HIS A 142 1.05 7.02 13.57
CA HIS A 142 -0.18 7.58 13.03
C HIS A 142 -1.41 6.78 13.47
N GLY A 143 -1.27 5.47 13.62
CA GLY A 143 -2.35 4.58 14.06
C GLY A 143 -3.46 4.48 13.02
N ASP A 144 -4.64 4.03 13.42
CA ASP A 144 -5.76 3.79 12.49
C ASP A 144 -6.32 5.09 11.89
N THR A 145 -6.55 5.10 10.57
CA THR A 145 -7.30 6.17 9.91
C THR A 145 -8.80 5.91 10.04
N HIS A 146 -9.46 6.60 10.97
CA HIS A 146 -10.87 6.37 11.30
C HIS A 146 -11.83 6.42 10.10
N GLU A 147 -11.58 7.29 9.13
CA GLU A 147 -12.40 7.41 7.93
C GLU A 147 -12.32 6.15 7.05
N LEU A 148 -11.14 5.52 6.97
CA LEU A 148 -10.96 4.25 6.25
C LEU A 148 -11.57 3.08 7.02
N VAL A 149 -11.43 3.05 8.34
CA VAL A 149 -12.09 2.04 9.20
C VAL A 149 -13.62 2.10 9.02
N ARG A 150 -14.20 3.30 8.90
CA ARG A 150 -15.65 3.46 8.72
C ARG A 150 -16.13 3.18 7.30
N GLN A 151 -15.37 3.57 6.27
CA GLN A 151 -15.88 3.60 4.89
C GLN A 151 -15.30 2.49 4.00
N VAL A 152 -14.04 2.12 4.20
CA VAL A 152 -13.33 1.18 3.33
C VAL A 152 -13.33 -0.23 3.92
N LEU A 153 -13.01 -0.37 5.21
CA LEU A 153 -12.93 -1.69 5.87
C LEU A 153 -14.21 -2.54 5.69
N PRO A 154 -15.44 -1.99 5.82
CA PRO A 154 -16.66 -2.79 5.61
C PRO A 154 -16.76 -3.36 4.18
N ILE A 155 -16.25 -2.65 3.17
CA ILE A 155 -16.21 -3.13 1.79
C ILE A 155 -15.19 -4.27 1.65
N LEU A 156 -14.00 -4.12 2.27
CA LEU A 156 -12.96 -5.15 2.23
C LEU A 156 -13.45 -6.46 2.86
N GLU A 157 -14.11 -6.36 4.02
CA GLU A 157 -14.65 -7.51 4.75
C GLU A 157 -15.81 -8.16 4.00
N LYS A 158 -16.76 -7.37 3.48
CA LYS A 158 -17.88 -7.86 2.67
C LYS A 158 -17.40 -8.74 1.51
N HIS A 159 -16.29 -8.37 0.87
CA HIS A 159 -15.76 -9.06 -0.31
C HIS A 159 -14.63 -10.04 -0.01
N SER A 160 -14.38 -10.35 1.27
CA SER A 160 -13.32 -11.28 1.69
C SER A 160 -11.95 -10.94 1.07
N VAL A 161 -11.57 -9.67 1.12
CA VAL A 161 -10.23 -9.22 0.72
C VAL A 161 -9.18 -9.91 1.60
N ASP A 162 -8.13 -10.43 0.98
CA ASP A 162 -7.09 -11.19 1.68
C ASP A 162 -6.13 -10.27 2.41
N LEU A 163 -5.57 -9.31 1.69
CA LEU A 163 -4.58 -8.38 2.21
C LEU A 163 -5.02 -6.93 1.95
N TYR A 164 -4.88 -6.10 2.98
CA TYR A 164 -4.76 -4.66 2.83
C TYR A 164 -3.30 -4.25 3.06
N ILE A 165 -2.65 -3.69 2.04
CA ILE A 165 -1.25 -3.29 2.11
C ILE A 165 -1.16 -1.76 2.09
N ASN A 166 -0.47 -1.19 3.08
CA ASN A 166 -0.27 0.25 3.21
C ASN A 166 1.16 0.65 3.54
N GLY A 167 1.39 1.96 3.58
CA GLY A 167 2.58 2.59 4.12
C GLY A 167 2.15 3.58 5.21
N HIS A 168 2.50 4.85 5.03
CA HIS A 168 2.19 5.97 5.93
C HIS A 168 2.88 5.90 7.29
N ASP A 169 2.62 4.83 8.06
CA ASP A 169 3.38 4.55 9.26
C ASP A 169 4.77 4.01 8.91
N HIS A 170 5.78 4.64 9.49
CA HIS A 170 7.18 4.48 9.13
C HIS A 170 7.81 3.25 9.81
N CYS A 171 7.13 2.12 9.71
CA CYS A 171 7.49 0.84 10.31
C CYS A 171 7.12 -0.31 9.36
N LEU A 172 7.41 -1.54 9.79
CA LEU A 172 6.85 -2.75 9.21
C LEU A 172 5.90 -3.39 10.22
N GLU A 173 4.71 -3.78 9.77
CA GLU A 173 3.72 -4.44 10.64
C GLU A 173 2.94 -5.52 9.89
N HIS A 174 2.59 -6.57 10.63
CA HIS A 174 1.55 -7.51 10.26
C HIS A 174 0.55 -7.58 11.41
N ILE A 175 -0.68 -7.16 11.13
CA ILE A 175 -1.79 -7.21 12.08
C ILE A 175 -2.88 -8.13 11.53
N LYS A 176 -3.36 -9.03 12.39
CA LYS A 176 -4.47 -9.93 12.12
C LYS A 176 -5.47 -9.87 13.26
N ARG A 177 -6.48 -9.01 13.13
CA ARG A 177 -7.56 -8.86 14.10
C ARG A 177 -8.47 -10.10 14.12
N GLN A 178 -9.04 -10.40 15.28
CA GLN A 178 -9.95 -11.53 15.45
C GLN A 178 -11.31 -11.33 14.77
N ASP A 179 -11.75 -10.07 14.64
CA ASP A 179 -13.05 -9.68 14.09
C ASP A 179 -13.03 -9.45 12.57
N SER A 180 -11.87 -9.55 11.92
CA SER A 180 -11.71 -9.28 10.50
C SER A 180 -11.09 -10.47 9.77
N SER A 181 -11.54 -10.77 8.55
CA SER A 181 -10.93 -11.77 7.67
C SER A 181 -9.70 -11.23 6.93
N VAL A 182 -9.53 -9.92 6.87
CA VAL A 182 -8.41 -9.24 6.20
C VAL A 182 -7.11 -9.38 7.01
N HIS A 183 -5.97 -9.45 6.34
CA HIS A 183 -4.64 -9.24 6.94
C HIS A 183 -4.16 -7.83 6.61
N PHE A 184 -3.75 -7.07 7.63
CA PHE A 184 -3.24 -5.71 7.48
C PHE A 184 -1.72 -5.73 7.47
N ILE A 185 -1.15 -5.18 6.41
CA ILE A 185 0.30 -5.22 6.14
C ILE A 185 0.82 -3.80 5.96
N THR A 186 1.61 -3.32 6.92
CA THR A 186 2.29 -2.02 6.82
C THR A 186 3.70 -2.25 6.26
N SER A 187 4.02 -1.58 5.15
CA SER A 187 5.34 -1.50 4.51
C SER A 187 5.74 -0.04 4.26
N GLY A 188 5.88 0.73 5.35
CA GLY A 188 6.23 2.15 5.30
C GLY A 188 7.68 2.47 5.72
N ALA A 189 8.46 1.46 6.08
CA ALA A 189 9.86 1.53 6.54
C ALA A 189 10.93 1.74 5.43
N GLY A 190 10.54 2.12 4.21
CA GLY A 190 11.47 2.17 3.07
C GLY A 190 12.50 3.31 3.10
N SER A 191 12.31 4.33 3.95
CA SER A 191 13.27 5.43 4.11
C SER A 191 13.24 6.00 5.53
N LYS A 192 12.28 6.88 5.83
CA LYS A 192 12.03 7.38 7.18
C LYS A 192 11.50 6.21 8.03
N SER A 193 12.05 6.06 9.22
CA SER A 193 11.80 4.96 10.17
C SER A 193 12.16 5.42 11.59
N PHE A 194 12.06 4.55 12.59
CA PHE A 194 12.38 4.85 13.99
C PHE A 194 11.46 5.92 14.59
N GLN A 195 10.15 5.75 14.38
CA GLN A 195 9.13 6.68 14.88
C GLN A 195 8.32 6.13 16.05
N GLY A 196 8.67 4.94 16.53
CA GLY A 196 7.98 4.25 17.59
C GLY A 196 6.79 3.43 17.08
N ILE A 197 6.51 2.38 17.85
CA ILE A 197 5.33 1.54 17.75
C ILE A 197 4.73 1.51 19.15
N HIS A 198 3.43 1.78 19.26
CA HIS A 198 2.68 1.74 20.50
C HIS A 198 2.65 0.30 21.06
N GLU A 199 2.55 0.19 22.38
CA GLU A 199 2.41 -1.12 23.03
C GLU A 199 1.10 -1.78 22.60
N ALA A 200 1.20 -3.00 22.09
CA ALA A 200 0.06 -3.77 21.63
C ALA A 200 -0.71 -4.38 22.80
N THR A 201 -2.04 -4.42 22.67
CA THR A 201 -2.91 -5.26 23.46
C THR A 201 -3.32 -6.52 22.66
N PRO A 202 -3.85 -7.56 23.31
CA PRO A 202 -4.29 -8.77 22.61
C PRO A 202 -5.36 -8.50 21.54
N GLU A 203 -6.26 -7.52 21.76
CA GLU A 203 -7.30 -7.15 20.80
C GLU A 203 -6.76 -6.53 19.50
N ASP A 204 -5.56 -5.93 19.52
CA ASP A 204 -4.94 -5.37 18.33
C ASP A 204 -4.57 -6.45 17.31
N GLY A 205 -4.38 -7.71 17.75
CA GLY A 205 -4.05 -8.81 16.84
C GLY A 205 -2.66 -8.70 16.20
N LEU A 206 -1.73 -7.97 16.83
CA LEU A 206 -0.36 -7.80 16.34
C LEU A 206 0.36 -9.15 16.21
N GLN A 207 0.85 -9.45 15.00
CA GLN A 207 1.62 -10.66 14.70
C GLN A 207 3.11 -10.36 14.57
N PHE A 208 3.45 -9.20 14.03
CA PHE A 208 4.83 -8.73 13.87
C PHE A 208 4.85 -7.20 13.78
N ALA A 209 5.87 -6.60 14.38
CA ALA A 209 6.17 -5.17 14.25
C ALA A 209 7.68 -4.95 14.27
N MET A 210 8.16 -4.00 13.47
CA MET A 210 9.54 -3.56 13.49
C MET A 210 9.61 -2.04 13.30
N ASP A 211 10.20 -1.37 14.29
CA ASP A 211 10.57 0.04 14.21
C ASP A 211 12.00 0.19 13.68
N GLY A 212 12.14 0.08 12.36
CA GLY A 212 13.42 0.13 11.67
C GLY A 212 13.24 0.28 10.17
N GLN A 213 14.33 0.19 9.40
CA GLN A 213 14.27 0.22 7.93
C GLN A 213 14.07 -1.17 7.35
N GLY A 214 13.24 -1.27 6.31
CA GLY A 214 12.93 -2.55 5.69
C GLY A 214 11.88 -2.46 4.58
N PHE A 215 11.47 -3.62 4.09
CA PHE A 215 10.47 -3.77 3.03
C PHE A 215 9.81 -5.15 3.10
N ILE A 216 8.73 -5.35 2.34
CA ILE A 216 8.11 -6.66 2.16
C ILE A 216 8.36 -7.20 0.75
N SER A 217 8.40 -8.51 0.62
CA SER A 217 8.24 -9.20 -0.66
C SER A 217 7.01 -10.09 -0.62
N VAL A 218 6.28 -10.16 -1.74
CA VAL A 218 5.06 -10.96 -1.88
C VAL A 218 5.28 -11.98 -2.98
N SER A 219 5.17 -13.26 -2.64
CA SER A 219 5.25 -14.38 -3.57
C SER A 219 3.89 -15.06 -3.65
N MET A 220 3.43 -15.34 -4.87
CA MET A 220 2.07 -15.86 -5.08
C MET A 220 2.04 -16.98 -6.12
N ALA A 221 1.21 -17.97 -5.84
CA ALA A 221 0.76 -19.01 -6.75
C ALA A 221 -0.77 -19.10 -6.66
N VAL A 222 -1.39 -19.95 -7.49
CA VAL A 222 -2.85 -20.08 -7.55
C VAL A 222 -3.47 -20.34 -6.17
N HIS A 223 -2.83 -21.20 -5.37
CA HIS A 223 -3.33 -21.65 -4.06
C HIS A 223 -2.44 -21.24 -2.88
N GLU A 224 -1.42 -20.42 -3.11
CA GLU A 224 -0.46 -20.02 -2.07
C GLU A 224 -0.14 -18.53 -2.18
N LEU A 225 -0.22 -17.83 -1.05
CA LEU A 225 0.26 -16.46 -0.91
C LEU A 225 1.26 -16.41 0.24
N ARG A 226 2.40 -15.77 0.01
CA ARG A 226 3.43 -15.55 1.03
C ARG A 226 3.87 -14.10 1.06
N VAL A 227 3.91 -13.52 2.26
CA VAL A 227 4.51 -12.20 2.51
C VAL A 227 5.70 -12.39 3.43
N ASP A 228 6.87 -11.95 2.99
CA ASP A 228 8.10 -11.95 3.75
C ASP A 228 8.48 -10.52 4.13
N PHE A 229 8.81 -10.30 5.40
CA PHE A 229 9.25 -9.02 5.94
C PHE A 229 10.77 -9.03 6.06
N HIS A 230 11.41 -8.02 5.46
CA HIS A 230 12.85 -7.92 5.41
C HIS A 230 13.34 -6.66 6.12
N ASP A 231 14.45 -6.78 6.85
CA ASP A 231 15.23 -5.60 7.24
C ASP A 231 15.92 -4.95 6.03
N ALA A 232 16.56 -3.80 6.24
CA ALA A 232 17.31 -3.09 5.20
C ALA A 232 18.50 -3.87 4.61
N LEU A 233 18.98 -4.92 5.29
CA LEU A 233 20.04 -5.81 4.82
C LEU A 233 19.49 -7.01 4.03
N GLY A 234 18.16 -7.17 3.98
CA GLY A 234 17.48 -8.25 3.29
C GLY A 234 17.23 -9.48 4.17
N HIS A 235 17.57 -9.46 5.46
CA HIS A 235 17.28 -10.58 6.35
C HIS A 235 15.77 -10.71 6.56
N ASN A 236 15.26 -11.92 6.43
CA ASN A 236 13.86 -12.22 6.69
C ASN A 236 13.62 -12.22 8.20
N LEU A 237 12.73 -11.37 8.67
CA LEU A 237 12.38 -11.20 10.08
C LEU A 237 11.04 -11.85 10.44
N HIS A 238 10.12 -11.90 9.48
CA HIS A 238 8.79 -12.45 9.67
C HIS A 238 8.21 -12.96 8.36
N LYS A 239 7.28 -13.90 8.48
CA LYS A 239 6.58 -14.52 7.35
C LYS A 239 5.11 -14.70 7.64
N LEU A 240 4.28 -14.28 6.70
CA LEU A 240 2.89 -14.68 6.57
C LEU A 240 2.79 -15.66 5.40
N GLN A 241 2.12 -16.80 5.61
CA GLN A 241 1.83 -17.78 4.57
C GLN A 241 0.36 -18.17 4.64
N LEU A 242 -0.35 -18.06 3.50
CA LEU A 242 -1.77 -18.32 3.35
C LEU A 242 -1.99 -19.33 2.22
N THR A 243 -3.03 -20.14 2.35
CA THR A 243 -3.42 -21.15 1.37
C THR A 243 -4.92 -21.14 1.13
N LYS A 244 -5.36 -21.40 -0.11
CA LYS A 244 -6.78 -21.48 -0.51
C LYS A 244 -7.07 -22.74 -1.32
#